data_AF-A0A0J6CZK3-F1
#
_entry.id   AF-A0A0J6CZK3-F1
#
_cell.length_a   1.000
_cell.length_b   1.000
_cell.length_c   1.000
_cell.angle_alpha   90.00
_cell.angle_beta   90.00
_cell.angle_gamma   90.00
#
_symmetry.space_group_name_H-M   'P 1'
#
loop_
_entity.id
_entity.type
_entity.pdbx_description
1 polymer ?
#
loop_
_entity_poly.entity_id
_entity_poly.type
_entity_poly.pdbx_seq_one_letter_code
_entity_poly.pdbx_strand_id
1 'polypeptide(L)'
;MTDSHGKIRTTVEIYGEQYTIVGDESHQHIREVSNLVDDKMSEIKGLNPYLDTKRLAVLTAVNIVNEYVMIKKELEEMKKKLREEE
;
A
#
# COMPACT_ATOMS: atom_id res chain seq x y z
N MET A 1 0.95 20.59 12.90
CA MET A 1 1.76 21.66 12.27
C MET A 1 1.64 21.49 10.77
N THR A 2 0.95 22.41 10.11
CA THR A 2 0.55 22.34 8.70
C THR A 2 1.55 23.13 7.85
N ASP A 3 2.11 22.51 6.82
CA ASP A 3 2.92 23.18 5.80
C ASP A 3 1.98 23.91 4.80
N SER A 4 2.45 25.02 4.23
CA SER A 4 1.71 26.06 3.49
C SER A 4 1.07 25.61 2.15
N HIS A 5 0.88 24.31 1.94
CA HIS A 5 0.31 23.71 0.73
C HIS A 5 -0.83 22.70 0.98
N GLY A 6 -1.45 22.69 2.16
CA GLY A 6 -2.61 21.81 2.44
C GLY A 6 -2.27 20.33 2.60
N LYS A 7 -0.98 19.98 2.50
CA LYS A 7 -0.49 18.61 2.64
C LYS A 7 -0.41 18.20 4.11
N ILE A 8 -0.96 17.03 4.39
CA ILE A 8 -0.96 16.41 5.71
C ILE A 8 0.34 15.61 5.86
N ARG A 9 1.09 15.87 6.94
CA ARG A 9 2.30 15.13 7.30
C ARG A 9 1.96 14.13 8.40
N THR A 10 2.11 12.85 8.11
CA THR A 10 1.81 11.76 9.05
C THR A 10 3.06 10.94 9.28
N THR A 11 3.46 10.80 10.53
CA THR A 11 4.52 9.86 10.92
C THR A 11 3.89 8.52 11.25
N VAL A 12 4.40 7.46 10.61
CA VAL A 12 3.96 6.08 10.77
C VAL A 12 5.17 5.19 11.03
N GLU A 13 4.92 4.03 11.63
CA GLU A 13 5.93 3.00 11.86
C GLU A 13 5.59 1.80 10.97
N ILE A 14 6.56 1.36 10.17
CA ILE A 14 6.42 0.21 9.27
C ILE A 14 7.61 -0.69 9.55
N TYR A 15 7.35 -1.93 9.98
CA TYR A 15 8.37 -2.94 10.26
C TYR A 15 9.47 -2.46 11.24
N GLY A 16 9.08 -1.69 12.27
CA GLY A 16 9.98 -1.13 13.28
C GLY A 16 10.77 0.12 12.85
N GLU A 17 10.57 0.61 11.63
CA GLU A 17 11.20 1.81 11.09
C GLU A 17 10.17 2.96 10.98
N GLN A 18 10.55 4.16 11.39
CA GLN A 18 9.68 5.33 11.34
C GLN A 18 9.79 6.07 10.00
N TYR A 19 8.65 6.27 9.35
CA TYR A 19 8.54 6.99 8.08
C TYR A 19 7.61 8.21 8.24
N THR A 20 8.00 9.33 7.63
CA THR A 20 7.13 10.52 7.54
C THR A 20 6.56 10.61 6.14
N ILE A 21 5.27 10.35 6.01
CA ILE A 21 4.53 10.41 4.75
C ILE A 21 3.87 11.78 4.63
N VAL A 22 4.00 12.40 3.46
CA VAL A 22 3.38 13.68 3.13
C VAL A 22 2.40 13.46 1.99
N GLY A 23 1.11 13.71 2.24
CA GLY A 23 0.06 13.50 1.24
C GLY A 23 -1.18 14.33 1.54
N ASP A 24 -2.12 14.33 0.61
CA ASP A 24 -3.40 15.02 0.77
C ASP A 24 -4.44 14.16 1.50
N GLU A 25 -4.08 12.89 1.75
CA GLU A 25 -4.90 11.90 2.43
C GLU A 25 -4.96 12.12 3.95
N SER A 26 -6.07 11.68 4.55
CA SER A 26 -6.27 11.79 6.00
C SER A 26 -5.24 10.98 6.80
N HIS A 27 -4.94 11.42 8.03
CA HIS A 27 -4.08 10.68 8.96
C HIS A 27 -4.53 9.24 9.19
N GLN A 28 -5.85 9.02 9.23
CA GLN A 28 -6.45 7.70 9.44
C GLN A 28 -6.17 6.80 8.24
N HIS A 29 -6.40 7.28 7.01
CA HIS A 29 -6.13 6.51 5.80
C HIS A 29 -4.65 6.12 5.69
N ILE A 30 -3.74 7.06 5.95
CA ILE A 30 -2.29 6.78 5.92
C ILE A 30 -1.92 5.72 6.97
N ARG A 31 -2.49 5.77 8.17
CA ARG A 31 -2.25 4.77 9.22
C ARG A 31 -2.79 3.40 8.83
N GLU A 32 -4.00 3.33 8.28
CA GLU A 32 -4.60 2.09 7.78
C GLU A 32 -3.73 1.46 6.69
N VAL A 33 -3.29 2.24 5.69
CA VAL A 33 -2.39 1.76 4.63
C VAL A 33 -1.05 1.27 5.20
N SER A 34 -0.50 1.97 6.18
CA SER A 34 0.78 1.58 6.81
C SER A 34 0.66 0.25 7.55
N ASN A 35 -0.44 0.04 8.27
CA ASN A 35 -0.71 -1.23 8.96
C ASN A 35 -0.86 -2.39 7.95
N LEU A 36 -1.56 -2.16 6.84
CA LEU A 36 -1.71 -3.18 5.79
C LEU A 36 -0.35 -3.58 5.17
N VAL A 37 0.55 -2.62 4.99
CA VAL A 37 1.91 -2.91 4.51
C VAL A 37 2.68 -3.73 5.54
N ASP A 38 2.59 -3.37 6.83
CA ASP A 38 3.26 -4.09 7.92
C ASP A 38 2.79 -5.55 8.05
N ASP A 39 1.47 -5.77 7.96
CA ASP A 39 0.87 -7.11 7.95
C ASP A 39 1.38 -7.95 6.78
N LYS A 40 1.42 -7.37 5.57
CA LYS A 40 1.90 -8.06 4.36
C LYS A 40 3.40 -8.38 4.43
N MET A 41 4.20 -7.46 4.99
CA MET A 41 5.63 -7.71 5.24
C MET A 41 5.82 -8.87 6.24
N SER A 42 5.02 -8.90 7.31
CA SER A 42 5.06 -9.97 8.31
C SER A 42 4.65 -11.33 7.74
N GLU A 43 3.62 -11.37 6.89
CA GLU A 43 3.17 -12.58 6.19
C GLU A 43 4.27 -13.15 5.29
N ILE A 44 4.88 -12.30 4.45
CA ILE A 44 5.95 -12.72 3.52
C ILE A 44 7.19 -13.18 4.29
N LYS A 45 7.51 -12.54 5.42
CA LYS A 45 8.61 -12.93 6.30
C LYS A 45 8.38 -14.29 6.96
N GLY A 46 7.14 -14.59 7.33
CA GLY A 46 6.74 -15.91 7.86
C GLY A 46 6.93 -17.03 6.85
N LEU A 47 6.66 -16.77 5.57
CA LEU A 47 6.88 -17.73 4.48
C LEU A 47 8.37 -17.89 4.13
N ASN A 48 9.17 -16.82 4.23
CA ASN A 48 10.58 -16.81 3.84
C ASN A 48 11.45 -16.09 4.89
N PRO A 49 11.87 -16.78 5.97
CA PRO A 49 12.58 -16.18 7.08
C PRO A 49 13.99 -15.67 6.72
N TYR A 50 14.60 -16.17 5.64
CA TYR A 50 15.96 -15.80 5.21
C TYR A 50 16.05 -14.49 4.41
N LEU A 51 14.93 -13.82 4.14
CA LEU A 51 14.95 -12.54 3.41
C LEU A 51 15.44 -11.40 4.29
N ASP A 52 16.32 -10.54 3.75
CA ASP A 52 16.67 -9.27 4.38
C ASP A 52 15.48 -8.29 4.31
N THR A 53 15.45 -7.30 5.19
CA THR A 53 14.36 -6.33 5.27
C THR A 53 14.18 -5.55 3.95
N LYS A 54 15.27 -5.31 3.22
CA LYS A 54 15.23 -4.59 1.93
C LYS A 54 14.57 -5.42 0.84
N ARG A 55 14.95 -6.69 0.63
CA ARG A 55 14.30 -7.55 -0.36
C ARG A 55 12.87 -7.87 0.05
N LEU A 56 12.60 -8.00 1.35
CA LEU A 56 11.25 -8.14 1.87
C LEU A 56 10.38 -6.95 1.47
N ALA A 57 10.84 -5.72 1.69
CA ALA A 57 10.10 -4.50 1.32
C ALA A 57 9.86 -4.42 -0.20
N VAL A 58 10.87 -4.72 -1.02
CA VAL A 58 10.72 -4.73 -2.48
C VAL A 58 9.73 -5.81 -2.94
N LEU A 59 9.81 -7.03 -2.38
CA LEU A 59 8.91 -8.12 -2.70
C LEU A 59 7.47 -7.80 -2.31
N THR A 60 7.29 -7.16 -1.16
CA THR A 60 5.98 -6.68 -0.69
C THR A 60 5.41 -5.64 -1.65
N ALA A 61 6.21 -4.66 -2.07
CA ALA A 61 5.79 -3.65 -3.05
C ALA A 61 5.39 -4.29 -4.39
N VAL A 62 6.18 -5.24 -4.90
CA VAL A 62 5.86 -5.97 -6.14
C VAL A 62 4.55 -6.75 -6.00
N ASN A 63 4.34 -7.41 -4.87
CA ASN A 63 3.13 -8.18 -4.60
C ASN A 63 1.89 -7.28 -4.56
N ILE A 64 1.94 -6.15 -3.84
CA ILE A 64 0.84 -5.17 -3.77
C ILE A 64 0.53 -4.57 -5.15
N VAL A 65 1.56 -4.21 -5.92
CA VAL A 65 1.35 -3.64 -7.26
C VAL A 65 0.74 -4.69 -8.21
N ASN A 66 1.12 -5.96 -8.08
CA ASN A 66 0.51 -7.03 -8.87
C ASN A 66 -0.98 -7.19 -8.55
N GLU A 67 -1.34 -7.22 -7.26
CA GLU A 67 -2.75 -7.26 -6.81
C GLU A 67 -3.54 -6.06 -7.35
N TYR A 68 -2.98 -4.86 -7.26
CA TYR A 68 -3.59 -3.64 -7.82
C TYR A 68 -3.83 -3.75 -9.33
N VAL A 69 -2.85 -4.26 -10.09
CA VAL A 69 -2.97 -4.44 -11.55
C VAL A 69 -4.05 -5.46 -11.89
N MET A 70 -4.15 -6.56 -11.13
CA MET A 70 -5.22 -7.56 -11.32
C MET A 70 -6.60 -6.96 -11.06
N ILE A 71 -6.78 -6.27 -9.92
CA ILE A 71 -8.04 -5.61 -9.57
C ILE A 71 -8.43 -4.58 -10.64
N LYS A 72 -7.48 -3.79 -11.14
CA LYS A 72 -7.74 -2.81 -12.18
C LYS A 72 -8.22 -3.46 -13.48
N LYS A 73 -7.64 -4.60 -13.89
CA LYS A 73 -8.07 -5.35 -15.07
C LYS A 73 -9.48 -5.89 -14.90
N GLU A 74 -9.78 -6.51 -13.76
CA GLU A 74 -11.12 -7.04 -13.46
C GLU A 74 -12.17 -5.91 -13.49
N LEU A 75 -11.83 -4.75 -12.94
CA LEU A 75 -12.70 -3.58 -12.95
C LEU A 75 -12.94 -3.02 -14.36
N GLU A 76 -11.91 -3.02 -15.22
CA GLU A 76 -12.07 -2.65 -16.63
C GLU A 76 -12.93 -3.66 -17.40
N GLU A 77 -12.76 -4.96 -17.15
CA GLU A 77 -13.58 -6.02 -17.74
C GLU A 77 -15.04 -5.93 -17.30
N MET A 78 -15.30 -5.71 -16.01
CA MET A 78 -16.66 -5.49 -15.49
C MET A 78 -17.32 -4.26 -16.11
N LYS A 79 -16.60 -3.13 -16.19
CA LYS A 79 -17.09 -1.91 -16.85
C LYS A 79 -17.33 -2.11 -18.35
N LYS A 80 -16.58 -3.01 -19.00
CA LYS A 80 -16.81 -3.35 -20.39
C LYS A 80 -18.11 -4.14 -20.55
N LYS A 81 -18.33 -5.18 -19.73
CA LYS A 81 -19.56 -5.99 -19.73
C LYS A 81 -20.81 -5.13 -19.50
N LEU A 82 -20.78 -4.23 -18.51
CA LEU A 82 -21.89 -3.31 -18.25
C LEU A 82 -22.23 -2.42 -19.44
N ARG A 83 -21.24 -2.00 -20.24
CA ARG A 83 -21.45 -1.20 -21.45
C ARG A 83 -21.91 -2.02 -22.66
N GLU A 84 -21.71 -3.33 -22.65
CA GLU A 84 -22.19 -4.23 -23.70
C GLU A 84 -23.63 -4.72 -23.43
N GLU A 85 -24.10 -4.60 -22.19
CA GLU A 85 -25.49 -4.91 -21.77
C GLU A 85 -26.44 -3.70 -21.88
N GLU A 86 -25.91 -2.48 -22.09
CA GLU A 86 -26.66 -1.26 -22.47
C GLU A 86 -26.84 -1.15 -23.99
#